data_AF-A0AAV9UZZ7-F1
#
_entry.id   AF-A0AAV9UZZ7-F1
#
_cell.length_a   1.000
_cell.length_b   1.000
_cell.length_c   1.000
_cell.angle_alpha   90.00
_cell.angle_beta   90.00
_cell.angle_gamma   90.00
#
_symmetry.space_group_name_H-M   'P 1'
#
loop_
_entity.id
_entity.type
_entity.pdbx_description
1 polymer ?
#
loop_
_entity_poly.entity_id
_entity_poly.type
_entity_poly.pdbx_seq_one_letter_code
_entity_poly.pdbx_strand_id
1 'polypeptide(L)'
;MQSNSTGPTSSFVPPIGEPILQPAAPLLPFISDPLLSCVAPIIVYWILSMTFHYIDQNELLEQFRLHTPEEVLKRNHVSRYEVIRDVVIQQIVQFAVGWVLGYTEPQEMTGAEPWHIYRLSQTIGWFVTSLFAVLGIDIQALATNTSAYLSFHDSPLTTLLANVDWRWKTAEALYWVGFPLLRLGFAIFILDTWQYFWHRLMHQVPFLYRTLHSRHHRLYVPYAFGALYNHPVEGLILDTLGAGLAFKVSGMSMKGSVFFFGFSAMKTVDDHCGYKLPFDPLQLIFSNNAEYHDIHHQGWGIKHNFSQPFLICWDRWLGTIYNGGDAAERNRRTKERIHRQIELEASKKQQESATPGHDEYAARRVLPEEDDVEFIRTSTVTKSSTTTKISAEATRRRRTRTITLADVAGKDMAESVKEAGEWVNGMVGNVSGAKVR
;
A
#
# COMPACT_ATOMS: atom_id res chain seq x y z
N MET A 1 -22.16 36.68 -23.74
CA MET A 1 -22.56 37.12 -22.39
C MET A 1 -24.06 36.90 -22.24
N GLN A 2 -24.48 35.68 -21.89
CA GLN A 2 -25.84 35.48 -21.36
C GLN A 2 -25.69 35.58 -19.84
N SER A 3 -26.39 36.56 -19.27
CA SER A 3 -26.47 36.74 -17.82
C SER A 3 -27.05 35.47 -17.20
N ASN A 4 -26.24 34.75 -16.42
CA ASN A 4 -26.74 33.79 -15.44
C ASN A 4 -27.64 34.55 -14.47
N SER A 5 -28.95 34.57 -14.74
CA SER A 5 -29.93 35.07 -13.80
C SER A 5 -29.96 34.10 -12.63
N THR A 6 -29.23 34.44 -11.57
CA THR A 6 -29.34 33.82 -10.25
C THR A 6 -30.73 34.12 -9.70
N GLY A 7 -31.72 33.30 -10.08
CA GLY A 7 -33.02 33.19 -9.40
C GLY A 7 -32.86 32.68 -7.97
N PRO A 8 -33.91 32.81 -7.14
CA PRO A 8 -33.80 33.08 -5.70
C PRO A 8 -33.03 32.00 -4.94
N THR A 9 -32.04 32.44 -4.16
CA THR A 9 -31.14 31.63 -3.33
C THR A 9 -31.73 31.37 -1.95
N SER A 10 -32.91 30.76 -1.87
CA SER A 10 -33.60 30.52 -0.59
C SER A 10 -34.36 29.19 -0.58
N SER A 11 -34.47 28.59 0.60
CA SER A 11 -35.33 27.44 0.88
C SER A 11 -36.83 27.75 0.76
N PHE A 12 -37.24 29.01 0.67
CA PHE A 12 -38.66 29.37 0.54
C PHE A 12 -39.15 29.50 -0.90
N VAL A 13 -38.25 29.68 -1.87
CA VAL A 13 -38.62 29.89 -3.27
C VAL A 13 -37.85 28.91 -4.15
N PRO A 14 -38.53 28.07 -4.95
CA PRO A 14 -37.84 27.15 -5.84
C PRO A 14 -37.02 27.90 -6.90
N PRO A 15 -35.93 27.29 -7.41
CA PRO A 15 -35.22 27.82 -8.57
C PRO A 15 -36.17 28.02 -9.77
N ILE A 16 -35.90 29.05 -10.57
CA ILE A 16 -36.74 29.41 -11.73
C ILE A 16 -36.36 28.54 -12.93
N GLY A 17 -37.36 27.89 -13.53
CA GLY A 17 -37.20 27.09 -14.75
C GLY A 17 -36.58 25.70 -14.51
N GLU A 18 -36.67 24.85 -15.52
CA GLU A 18 -36.05 23.52 -15.50
C GLU A 18 -34.51 23.64 -15.53
N PRO A 19 -33.78 22.70 -14.89
CA PRO A 19 -32.32 22.72 -14.89
C PRO A 19 -31.77 22.54 -16.30
N ILE A 20 -30.98 23.51 -16.76
CA ILE A 20 -30.23 23.40 -18.01
C ILE A 20 -28.92 22.68 -17.71
N LEU A 21 -28.82 21.42 -18.15
CA LEU A 21 -27.63 20.61 -17.96
C LEU A 21 -26.56 20.93 -19.00
N GLN A 22 -25.33 21.12 -18.53
CA GLN A 22 -24.16 21.28 -19.38
C GLN A 22 -23.00 20.41 -18.86
N PRO A 23 -22.05 20.01 -19.70
CA PRO A 23 -20.86 19.31 -19.26
C PRO A 23 -20.13 20.07 -18.14
N ALA A 24 -19.79 19.37 -17.07
CA ALA A 24 -19.03 19.95 -15.98
C ALA A 24 -17.61 20.27 -16.46
N ALA A 25 -17.09 21.43 -16.07
CA ALA A 25 -15.70 21.79 -16.37
C ALA A 25 -14.73 20.80 -15.69
N PRO A 26 -13.61 20.44 -16.33
CA PRO A 26 -12.61 19.59 -15.71
C PRO A 26 -11.98 20.25 -14.48
N LEU A 27 -11.43 19.47 -13.55
CA LEU A 27 -10.72 19.99 -12.38
C LEU A 27 -9.54 20.88 -12.77
N LEU A 28 -8.81 20.50 -13.82
CA LEU A 28 -7.68 21.23 -14.36
C LEU A 28 -7.95 21.50 -15.85
N PRO A 29 -7.77 22.75 -16.33
CA PRO A 29 -8.19 23.12 -17.69
C PRO A 29 -7.36 22.45 -18.80
N PHE A 30 -6.22 21.85 -18.49
CA PHE A 30 -5.27 21.28 -19.46
C PHE A 30 -5.25 19.74 -19.50
N ILE A 31 -6.04 19.06 -18.66
CA ILE A 31 -6.06 17.59 -18.55
C ILE A 31 -7.49 17.13 -18.24
N SER A 32 -7.95 16.07 -18.90
CA SER A 32 -9.28 15.52 -18.63
C SER A 32 -9.30 14.82 -17.27
N ASP A 33 -10.45 14.85 -16.57
CA ASP A 33 -10.58 14.20 -15.25
C ASP A 33 -10.25 12.69 -15.29
N PRO A 34 -10.64 11.91 -16.33
CA PRO A 34 -10.21 10.51 -16.46
C PRO A 34 -8.69 10.33 -16.61
N LEU A 35 -8.01 11.22 -17.35
CA LEU A 35 -6.55 11.13 -17.46
C LEU A 35 -5.91 11.53 -16.13
N LEU A 36 -6.43 12.58 -15.51
CA LEU A 36 -5.97 13.07 -14.21
C LEU A 36 -6.11 12.01 -13.12
N SER A 37 -7.21 11.25 -13.09
CA SER A 37 -7.42 10.19 -12.09
C SER A 37 -6.45 9.02 -12.24
N CYS A 38 -5.91 8.79 -13.45
CA CYS A 38 -4.89 7.79 -13.70
C CYS A 38 -3.47 8.27 -13.31
N VAL A 39 -3.14 9.54 -13.60
CA VAL A 39 -1.77 10.07 -13.36
C VAL A 39 -1.56 10.62 -11.96
N ALA A 40 -2.60 11.18 -11.32
CA ALA A 40 -2.52 11.75 -9.98
C ALA A 40 -1.98 10.77 -8.92
N PRO A 41 -2.48 9.53 -8.78
CA PRO A 41 -1.93 8.58 -7.82
C PRO A 41 -0.46 8.23 -8.07
N ILE A 42 -0.03 8.17 -9.34
CA ILE A 42 1.37 7.91 -9.71
C ILE A 42 2.27 9.08 -9.28
N ILE A 43 1.84 10.31 -9.56
CA ILE A 43 2.57 11.52 -9.18
C ILE A 43 2.69 11.61 -7.65
N VAL A 44 1.57 11.45 -6.94
CA VAL A 44 1.55 11.46 -5.47
C VAL A 44 2.46 10.38 -4.89
N TYR A 45 2.37 9.16 -5.43
CA TYR A 45 3.21 8.03 -5.02
C TYR A 45 4.70 8.37 -5.08
N TRP A 46 5.18 8.85 -6.24
CA TRP A 46 6.60 9.11 -6.43
C TRP A 46 7.08 10.34 -5.68
N ILE A 47 6.29 11.42 -5.62
CA ILE A 47 6.65 12.60 -4.82
C ILE A 47 6.86 12.20 -3.37
N LEU A 48 5.86 11.56 -2.75
CA LEU A 48 5.93 11.20 -1.34
C LEU A 48 7.03 10.16 -1.08
N SER A 49 7.14 9.16 -1.96
CA SER A 49 8.18 8.15 -1.85
C SER A 49 9.58 8.73 -1.91
N MET A 50 9.83 9.70 -2.81
CA MET A 50 11.12 10.36 -2.92
C MET A 50 11.37 11.34 -1.77
N THR A 51 10.34 11.95 -1.20
CA THR A 51 10.47 12.73 0.04
C THR A 51 10.94 11.85 1.19
N PHE A 52 10.29 10.71 1.45
CA PHE A 52 10.75 9.79 2.49
C PHE A 52 12.11 9.17 2.19
N HIS A 53 12.39 8.86 0.93
CA HIS A 53 13.72 8.41 0.53
C HIS A 53 14.79 9.46 0.79
N TYR A 54 14.51 10.73 0.50
CA TYR A 54 15.42 11.84 0.80
C TYR A 54 15.65 12.01 2.31
N ILE A 55 14.58 11.94 3.11
CA ILE A 55 14.67 11.95 4.58
C ILE A 55 15.59 10.82 5.06
N ASP A 56 15.40 9.62 4.52
CA ASP A 56 16.20 8.46 4.88
C ASP A 56 17.67 8.56 4.48
N GLN A 57 17.98 8.98 3.24
CA GLN A 57 19.37 9.07 2.77
C GLN A 57 20.17 10.20 3.44
N ASN A 58 19.49 11.22 3.96
CA ASN A 58 20.13 12.33 4.69
C ASN A 58 20.06 12.16 6.21
N GLU A 59 19.67 10.98 6.71
CA GLU A 59 19.62 10.69 8.15
C GLU A 59 18.78 11.71 8.92
N LEU A 60 17.71 12.20 8.28
CA LEU A 60 16.76 13.10 8.92
C LEU A 60 15.77 12.28 9.75
N LEU A 61 15.40 12.82 10.92
CA LEU A 61 14.35 12.25 11.78
C LEU A 61 14.64 10.81 12.26
N GLU A 62 15.92 10.46 12.47
CA GLU A 62 16.33 9.10 12.82
C GLU A 62 15.65 8.55 14.09
N GLN A 63 15.34 9.43 15.04
CA GLN A 63 14.64 9.07 16.28
C GLN A 63 13.25 8.48 16.03
N PHE A 64 12.67 8.70 14.85
CA PHE A 64 11.37 8.19 14.43
C PHE A 64 11.48 7.02 13.45
N ARG A 65 12.69 6.64 13.03
CA ARG A 65 12.94 5.57 12.06
C ARG A 65 12.70 4.21 12.72
N LEU A 66 11.94 3.33 12.05
CA LEU A 66 11.59 2.00 12.56
C LEU A 66 12.76 1.02 12.48
N HIS A 67 13.60 1.11 11.44
CA HIS A 67 14.72 0.19 11.16
C HIS A 67 15.95 0.95 10.69
N THR A 68 17.17 0.50 11.00
CA THR A 68 18.38 1.20 10.54
C THR A 68 18.66 0.95 9.04
N PRO A 69 19.40 1.82 8.34
CA PRO A 69 19.77 1.58 6.94
C PRO A 69 20.49 0.24 6.70
N GLU A 70 21.30 -0.23 7.64
CA GLU A 70 21.97 -1.53 7.55
C GLU A 70 20.95 -2.68 7.62
N GLU A 71 19.91 -2.56 8.43
CA GLU A 71 18.82 -3.53 8.49
C GLU A 71 18.06 -3.59 7.16
N VAL A 72 17.77 -2.42 6.57
CA VAL A 72 17.14 -2.33 5.24
C VAL A 72 17.96 -3.07 4.19
N LEU A 73 19.29 -2.89 4.20
CA LEU A 73 20.19 -3.50 3.21
C LEU A 73 20.40 -5.00 3.45
N LYS A 74 20.45 -5.46 4.71
CA LYS A 74 20.73 -6.87 5.03
C LYS A 74 19.50 -7.77 5.01
N ARG A 75 18.33 -7.25 5.40
CA ARG A 75 17.11 -8.08 5.58
C ARG A 75 16.24 -8.15 4.33
N ASN A 76 16.32 -7.15 3.46
CA ASN A 76 15.56 -7.17 2.22
C ASN A 76 16.23 -8.10 1.20
N HIS A 77 15.45 -9.03 0.66
CA HIS A 77 15.92 -10.06 -0.27
C HIS A 77 15.77 -9.66 -1.75
N VAL A 78 15.61 -8.36 -2.01
CA VAL A 78 15.37 -7.80 -3.35
C VAL A 78 16.15 -6.50 -3.53
N SER A 79 16.65 -6.28 -4.75
CA SER A 79 17.33 -5.03 -5.08
C SER A 79 16.34 -3.88 -5.27
N ARG A 80 16.77 -2.64 -5.01
CA ARG A 80 15.96 -1.44 -5.28
C ARG A 80 15.53 -1.33 -6.75
N TYR A 81 16.37 -1.81 -7.68
CA TYR A 81 16.05 -1.85 -9.11
C TYR A 81 14.85 -2.74 -9.41
N GLU A 82 14.83 -3.96 -8.86
CA GLU A 82 13.70 -4.88 -9.04
C GLU A 82 12.41 -4.32 -8.45
N VAL A 83 12.51 -3.65 -7.30
CA VAL A 83 11.37 -2.96 -6.68
C VAL A 83 10.82 -1.88 -7.58
N ILE A 84 11.66 -0.96 -8.06
CA ILE A 84 11.25 0.12 -8.96
C ILE A 84 10.64 -0.44 -10.25
N ARG A 85 11.25 -1.46 -10.85
CA ARG A 85 10.73 -2.12 -12.05
C ARG A 85 9.31 -2.65 -11.82
N ASP A 86 9.09 -3.40 -10.74
CA ASP A 86 7.81 -4.04 -10.48
C ASP A 86 6.73 -2.99 -10.11
N VAL A 87 7.10 -1.93 -9.39
CA VAL A 87 6.22 -0.78 -9.14
C VAL A 87 5.80 -0.09 -10.44
N VAL A 88 6.72 0.13 -11.37
CA VAL A 88 6.39 0.72 -12.69
C VAL A 88 5.45 -0.19 -13.48
N ILE A 89 5.67 -1.50 -13.48
CA ILE A 89 4.76 -2.47 -14.11
C ILE A 89 3.37 -2.35 -13.49
N GLN A 90 3.28 -2.28 -12.17
CA GLN A 90 2.02 -2.15 -11.45
C GLN A 90 1.30 -0.84 -11.79
N GLN A 91 2.03 0.27 -11.90
CA GLN A 91 1.47 1.57 -12.30
C GLN A 91 1.01 1.59 -13.76
N ILE A 92 1.67 0.87 -14.67
CA ILE A 92 1.20 0.68 -16.06
C ILE A 92 -0.14 -0.06 -16.07
N VAL A 93 -0.28 -1.12 -15.27
CA VAL A 93 -1.53 -1.87 -15.13
C VAL A 93 -2.63 -0.99 -14.54
N GLN A 94 -2.34 -0.27 -13.45
CA GLN A 94 -3.27 0.67 -12.82
C GLN A 94 -3.73 1.76 -13.79
N PHE A 95 -2.81 2.33 -14.57
CA PHE A 95 -3.14 3.31 -15.60
C PHE A 95 -4.06 2.71 -16.67
N ALA A 96 -3.73 1.53 -17.20
CA ALA A 96 -4.53 0.89 -18.24
C ALA A 96 -5.96 0.58 -17.76
N VAL A 97 -6.11 0.01 -16.57
CA VAL A 97 -7.43 -0.30 -15.98
C VAL A 97 -8.18 0.98 -15.63
N GLY A 98 -7.50 1.98 -15.04
CA GLY A 98 -8.08 3.28 -14.73
C GLY A 98 -8.57 4.01 -15.97
N TRP A 99 -7.84 3.92 -17.08
CA TRP A 99 -8.22 4.50 -18.36
C TRP A 99 -9.48 3.87 -18.93
N VAL A 100 -9.57 2.53 -18.89
CA VAL A 100 -10.78 1.79 -19.30
C VAL A 100 -11.95 2.18 -18.41
N LEU A 101 -11.75 2.23 -17.09
CA LEU A 101 -12.76 2.63 -16.13
C LEU A 101 -13.28 4.04 -16.43
N GLY A 102 -12.38 4.99 -16.65
CA GLY A 102 -12.73 6.37 -16.99
C GLY A 102 -13.44 6.52 -18.33
N TYR A 103 -13.14 5.68 -19.33
CA TYR A 103 -13.88 5.64 -20.59
C TYR A 103 -15.31 5.10 -20.42
N THR A 104 -15.55 4.24 -19.41
CA THR A 104 -16.90 3.73 -19.12
C THR A 104 -17.76 4.67 -18.29
N GLU A 105 -17.20 5.75 -17.77
CA GLU A 105 -17.95 6.72 -16.98
C GLU A 105 -18.73 7.69 -17.87
N PRO A 106 -20.00 7.96 -17.53
CA PRO A 106 -20.76 8.99 -18.22
C PRO A 106 -20.12 10.36 -17.99
N GLN A 107 -20.28 11.26 -18.96
CA GLN A 107 -19.83 12.63 -18.81
C GLN A 107 -20.54 13.29 -17.62
N GLU A 108 -19.77 13.88 -16.70
CA GLU A 108 -20.33 14.64 -15.60
C GLU A 108 -21.06 15.87 -16.12
N MET A 109 -22.29 16.09 -15.61
CA MET A 109 -23.12 17.23 -15.97
C MET A 109 -23.31 18.14 -14.75
N THR A 110 -23.40 19.44 -14.98
CA THR A 110 -23.66 20.50 -13.98
C THR A 110 -24.85 21.35 -14.43
N GLY A 111 -25.42 22.13 -13.52
CA GLY A 111 -26.58 23.02 -13.76
C GLY A 111 -27.83 22.65 -12.95
N ALA A 112 -27.86 21.46 -12.31
CA ALA A 112 -28.96 21.01 -11.46
C ALA A 112 -28.73 21.26 -9.96
N GLU A 113 -27.57 21.81 -9.57
CA GLU A 113 -27.18 22.02 -8.17
C GLU A 113 -28.20 22.86 -7.39
N PRO A 114 -28.73 23.99 -7.91
CA PRO A 114 -29.72 24.78 -7.18
C PRO A 114 -30.99 23.98 -6.89
N TRP A 115 -31.41 23.12 -7.82
CA TRP A 115 -32.57 22.24 -7.65
C TRP A 115 -32.29 21.14 -6.62
N HIS A 116 -31.10 20.53 -6.63
CA HIS A 116 -30.71 19.54 -5.62
C HIS A 116 -30.65 20.15 -4.22
N ILE A 117 -30.03 21.33 -4.07
CA ILE A 117 -29.92 22.06 -2.80
C ILE A 117 -31.31 22.46 -2.32
N TYR A 118 -32.18 22.97 -3.20
CA TYR A 118 -33.55 23.30 -2.87
C TYR A 118 -34.32 22.09 -2.31
N ARG A 119 -34.33 20.96 -3.03
CA ARG A 119 -35.02 19.73 -2.58
C ARG A 119 -34.47 19.21 -1.25
N LEU A 120 -33.15 19.28 -1.07
CA LEU A 120 -32.52 18.91 0.20
C LEU A 120 -32.92 19.85 1.34
N SER A 121 -33.01 21.16 1.08
CA SER A 121 -33.47 22.14 2.08
C SER A 121 -34.91 21.91 2.52
N GLN A 122 -35.78 21.48 1.60
CA GLN A 122 -37.16 21.07 1.93
C GLN A 122 -37.17 19.81 2.81
N THR A 123 -36.33 18.83 2.46
CA THR A 123 -36.20 17.57 3.21
C THR A 123 -35.71 17.83 4.63
N ILE A 124 -34.69 18.68 4.80
CA ILE A 124 -34.20 19.13 6.10
C ILE A 124 -35.31 19.83 6.89
N GLY A 125 -36.03 20.75 6.25
CA GLY A 125 -37.14 21.46 6.88
C GLY A 125 -38.23 20.51 7.40
N TRP A 126 -38.63 19.53 6.59
CA TRP A 126 -39.60 18.51 6.95
C TRP A 126 -39.09 17.62 8.09
N PHE A 127 -37.84 17.15 8.02
CA PHE A 127 -37.24 16.30 9.05
C PHE A 127 -37.16 17.02 10.40
N VAL A 128 -36.66 18.27 10.41
CA VAL A 128 -36.58 19.07 11.63
C VAL A 128 -37.97 19.31 12.21
N THR A 129 -38.94 19.73 11.39
CA THR A 129 -40.32 19.95 11.87
C THR A 129 -40.92 18.68 12.48
N SER A 130 -40.69 17.53 11.83
CA SER A 130 -41.16 16.23 12.32
C SER A 130 -40.49 15.83 13.64
N LEU A 131 -39.19 16.05 13.77
CA LEU A 131 -38.44 15.76 15.01
C LEU A 131 -38.95 16.60 16.18
N PHE A 132 -39.17 17.90 15.98
CA PHE A 132 -39.69 18.80 17.01
C PHE A 132 -41.13 18.43 17.41
N ALA A 133 -41.97 18.03 16.44
CA ALA A 133 -43.32 17.55 16.72
C ALA A 133 -43.31 16.28 17.58
N VAL A 134 -42.42 15.32 17.29
CA VAL A 134 -42.26 14.11 18.11
C VAL A 134 -41.81 14.43 19.54
N LEU A 135 -41.00 15.48 19.71
CA LEU A 135 -40.55 15.96 21.02
C LEU A 135 -41.58 16.86 21.74
N GLY A 136 -42.76 17.10 21.15
CA GLY A 136 -43.81 17.93 21.74
C GLY A 136 -43.50 19.43 21.74
N ILE A 137 -42.55 19.87 20.91
CA ILE A 137 -42.13 21.28 20.82
C ILE A 137 -42.89 21.97 19.69
N ASP A 138 -43.63 23.03 20.01
CA ASP A 138 -44.28 23.90 19.02
C ASP A 138 -43.22 24.77 18.32
N ILE A 139 -42.88 24.38 17.09
CA ILE A 139 -41.86 25.07 16.29
C ILE A 139 -42.28 26.48 15.89
N GLN A 140 -43.58 26.74 15.75
CA GLN A 140 -44.09 28.05 15.36
C GLN A 140 -43.99 29.01 16.53
N ALA A 141 -44.41 28.58 17.73
CA ALA A 141 -44.22 29.34 18.96
C ALA A 141 -42.74 29.59 19.25
N LEU A 142 -41.88 28.59 19.08
CA LEU A 142 -40.43 28.73 19.25
C LEU A 142 -39.84 29.74 18.26
N ALA A 143 -40.23 29.65 16.98
CA ALA A 143 -39.77 30.59 15.95
C ALA A 143 -40.20 32.03 16.28
N THR A 144 -41.46 32.25 16.63
CA THR A 144 -41.97 33.58 17.01
C THR A 144 -41.24 34.16 18.22
N ASN A 145 -41.05 33.36 19.27
CA ASN A 145 -40.32 33.79 20.47
C ASN A 145 -38.85 34.09 20.19
N THR A 146 -38.21 33.28 19.35
CA THR A 146 -36.81 33.47 18.95
C THR A 146 -36.64 34.72 18.10
N SER A 147 -37.51 34.95 17.11
CA SER A 147 -37.50 36.17 16.31
C SER A 147 -37.71 37.42 17.17
N ALA A 148 -38.67 37.40 18.12
CA ALA A 148 -38.89 38.50 19.04
C ALA A 148 -37.66 38.79 19.92
N TYR A 149 -37.01 37.75 20.45
CA TYR A 149 -35.79 37.89 21.25
C TYR A 149 -34.61 38.45 20.44
N LEU A 150 -34.41 37.97 19.21
CA LEU A 150 -33.36 38.44 18.30
C LEU A 150 -33.59 39.87 17.84
N SER A 151 -34.83 40.27 17.58
CA SER A 151 -35.19 41.66 17.24
C SER A 151 -35.06 42.62 18.42
N PHE A 152 -35.21 42.14 19.67
CA PHE A 152 -35.04 42.96 20.87
C PHE A 152 -33.57 43.22 21.20
N HIS A 153 -32.70 42.24 20.95
CA HIS A 153 -31.25 42.38 21.14
C HIS A 153 -30.62 42.84 19.82
N ASP A 154 -30.67 44.15 19.54
CA ASP A 154 -30.07 44.72 18.33
C ASP A 154 -28.55 44.63 18.37
N SER A 155 -28.00 43.65 17.65
CA SER A 155 -26.58 43.48 17.45
C SER A 155 -26.32 43.02 16.02
N PRO A 156 -25.13 43.30 15.46
CA PRO A 156 -24.78 42.81 14.13
C PRO A 156 -24.90 41.28 14.00
N LEU A 157 -24.62 40.55 15.09
CA LEU A 157 -24.69 39.08 15.12
C LEU A 157 -26.14 38.58 15.13
N THR A 158 -27.03 39.17 15.92
CA THR A 158 -28.44 38.76 15.99
C THR A 158 -29.19 39.09 14.70
N THR A 159 -28.89 40.24 14.09
CA THR A 159 -29.40 40.61 12.76
C THR A 159 -28.88 39.66 11.68
N LEU A 160 -27.62 39.23 11.74
CA LEU A 160 -27.08 38.21 10.83
C LEU A 160 -27.82 36.87 11.00
N LEU A 161 -27.92 36.36 12.24
CA LEU A 161 -28.52 35.06 12.53
C LEU A 161 -30.02 35.01 12.18
N ALA A 162 -30.75 36.12 12.38
CA ALA A 162 -32.17 36.21 12.02
C ALA A 162 -32.43 36.17 10.50
N ASN A 163 -31.46 36.56 9.68
CA ASN A 163 -31.59 36.67 8.22
C ASN A 163 -30.94 35.53 7.44
N VAL A 164 -30.24 34.60 8.13
CA VAL A 164 -29.64 33.42 7.48
C VAL A 164 -30.70 32.35 7.24
N ASP A 165 -30.86 31.96 5.98
CA ASP A 165 -31.62 30.78 5.58
C ASP A 165 -30.85 29.51 5.96
N TRP A 166 -30.98 29.11 7.22
CA TRP A 166 -30.23 27.99 7.78
C TRP A 166 -30.50 26.67 7.06
N ARG A 167 -31.72 26.47 6.53
CA ARG A 167 -32.10 25.26 5.78
C ARG A 167 -31.31 25.18 4.49
N TRP A 168 -31.27 26.30 3.75
CA TRP A 168 -30.49 26.40 2.53
C TRP A 168 -29.00 26.23 2.80
N LYS A 169 -28.44 26.92 3.82
CA LYS A 169 -27.02 26.81 4.15
C LYS A 169 -26.61 25.42 4.62
N THR A 170 -27.46 24.75 5.38
CA THR A 170 -27.25 23.35 5.76
C THR A 170 -27.29 22.44 4.54
N ALA A 171 -28.26 22.62 3.64
CA ALA A 171 -28.35 21.87 2.40
C ALA A 171 -27.12 22.10 1.50
N GLU A 172 -26.65 23.33 1.38
CA GLU A 172 -25.44 23.70 0.64
C GLU A 172 -24.20 23.01 1.21
N ALA A 173 -24.02 23.04 2.55
CA ALA A 173 -22.92 22.36 3.23
C ALA A 173 -22.98 20.83 3.04
N LEU A 174 -24.16 20.23 3.19
CA LEU A 174 -24.33 18.80 2.94
C LEU A 174 -24.09 18.43 1.48
N TYR A 175 -24.55 19.24 0.54
CA TYR A 175 -24.39 18.98 -0.89
C TYR A 175 -22.92 19.04 -1.32
N TRP A 176 -22.22 20.11 -0.94
CA TRP A 176 -20.84 20.36 -1.39
C TRP A 176 -19.77 19.66 -0.56
N VAL A 177 -20.06 19.35 0.71
CA VAL A 177 -19.07 18.78 1.64
C VAL A 177 -19.55 17.46 2.22
N GLY A 178 -20.75 17.43 2.80
CA GLY A 178 -21.28 16.25 3.50
C GLY A 178 -21.34 15.00 2.62
N PHE A 179 -22.06 15.05 1.49
CA PHE A 179 -22.23 13.90 0.60
C PHE A 179 -20.91 13.47 -0.08
N PRO A 180 -20.05 14.37 -0.57
CA PRO A 180 -18.73 13.97 -1.05
C PRO A 180 -17.89 13.26 0.01
N LEU A 181 -17.86 13.76 1.25
CA LEU A 181 -17.14 13.10 2.36
C LEU A 181 -17.75 11.74 2.72
N LEU A 182 -19.08 11.61 2.70
CA LEU A 182 -19.75 10.33 2.92
C LEU A 182 -19.41 9.31 1.84
N ARG A 183 -19.37 9.73 0.57
CA ARG A 183 -18.94 8.85 -0.55
C ARG A 183 -17.49 8.45 -0.41
N LEU A 184 -16.61 9.37 -0.04
CA LEU A 184 -15.19 9.08 0.22
C LEU A 184 -15.02 8.09 1.38
N GLY A 185 -15.68 8.33 2.51
CA GLY A 185 -15.65 7.43 3.67
C GLY A 185 -16.19 6.04 3.34
N PHE A 186 -17.27 5.97 2.56
CA PHE A 186 -17.80 4.70 2.08
C PHE A 186 -16.84 3.98 1.12
N ALA A 187 -16.18 4.70 0.21
CA ALA A 187 -15.16 4.13 -0.67
C ALA A 187 -13.95 3.58 0.11
N ILE A 188 -13.47 4.33 1.11
CA ILE A 188 -12.42 3.87 2.03
C ILE A 188 -12.84 2.57 2.71
N PHE A 189 -14.06 2.50 3.25
CA PHE A 189 -14.57 1.29 3.88
C PHE A 189 -14.62 0.09 2.90
N ILE A 190 -15.08 0.30 1.66
CA ILE A 190 -15.11 -0.76 0.64
C ILE A 190 -13.68 -1.22 0.27
N LEU A 191 -12.74 -0.28 0.10
CA LEU A 191 -11.34 -0.60 -0.20
C LEU A 191 -10.70 -1.40 0.94
N ASP A 192 -10.81 -0.93 2.18
CA ASP A 192 -10.29 -1.63 3.36
C ASP A 192 -10.88 -3.03 3.49
N THR A 193 -12.18 -3.16 3.24
CA THR A 193 -12.86 -4.46 3.26
C THR A 193 -12.27 -5.40 2.20
N TRP A 194 -12.16 -4.92 0.97
CA TRP A 194 -11.61 -5.69 -0.13
C TRP A 194 -10.18 -6.14 0.15
N GLN A 195 -9.32 -5.19 0.53
CA GLN A 195 -7.91 -5.47 0.79
C GLN A 195 -7.73 -6.40 1.99
N TYR A 196 -8.45 -6.18 3.11
CA TYR A 196 -8.35 -7.06 4.28
C TYR A 196 -8.63 -8.52 3.92
N PHE A 197 -9.75 -8.80 3.24
CA PHE A 197 -10.14 -10.18 2.96
C PHE A 197 -9.20 -10.85 1.95
N TRP A 198 -8.77 -10.15 0.90
CA TRP A 198 -7.79 -10.68 -0.04
C TRP A 198 -6.43 -10.90 0.60
N HIS A 199 -5.95 -9.93 1.38
CA HIS A 199 -4.67 -9.99 2.06
C HIS A 199 -4.64 -11.17 3.04
N ARG A 200 -5.64 -11.29 3.90
CA ARG A 200 -5.79 -12.43 4.82
C ARG A 200 -5.89 -13.75 4.07
N LEU A 201 -6.67 -13.81 2.99
CA LEU A 201 -6.79 -15.02 2.18
C LEU A 201 -5.45 -15.44 1.58
N MET A 202 -4.65 -14.49 1.10
CA MET A 202 -3.31 -14.73 0.57
C MET A 202 -2.36 -15.28 1.64
N HIS A 203 -2.50 -14.90 2.90
CA HIS A 203 -1.75 -15.49 4.01
C HIS A 203 -2.26 -16.85 4.47
N GLN A 204 -3.55 -17.12 4.34
CA GLN A 204 -4.16 -18.37 4.78
C GLN A 204 -3.99 -19.50 3.77
N VAL A 205 -3.95 -19.20 2.47
CA VAL A 205 -3.83 -20.20 1.40
C VAL A 205 -2.37 -20.32 0.96
N PRO A 206 -1.68 -21.45 1.21
CA PRO A 206 -0.25 -21.58 0.92
C PRO A 206 0.14 -21.34 -0.54
N PHE A 207 -0.75 -21.68 -1.48
CA PHE A 207 -0.55 -21.41 -2.90
C PHE A 207 -0.52 -19.90 -3.18
N LEU A 208 -1.52 -19.15 -2.69
CA LEU A 208 -1.59 -17.70 -2.91
C LEU A 208 -0.41 -16.99 -2.24
N TYR A 209 -0.03 -17.39 -1.03
CA TYR A 209 1.15 -16.84 -0.37
C TYR A 209 2.43 -17.08 -1.20
N ARG A 210 2.75 -18.34 -1.51
CA ARG A 210 4.02 -18.68 -2.16
C ARG A 210 4.13 -18.14 -3.58
N THR A 211 3.02 -18.01 -4.30
CA THR A 211 3.01 -17.58 -5.69
C THR A 211 2.90 -16.06 -5.84
N LEU A 212 2.12 -15.41 -4.97
CA LEU A 212 1.79 -13.99 -5.09
C LEU A 212 2.45 -13.20 -3.96
N HIS A 213 1.90 -13.33 -2.76
CA HIS A 213 2.13 -12.39 -1.66
C HIS A 213 3.52 -12.50 -1.00
N SER A 214 4.16 -13.67 -1.08
CA SER A 214 5.54 -13.84 -0.63
C SER A 214 6.53 -12.95 -1.37
N ARG A 215 6.20 -12.43 -2.57
CA ARG A 215 7.02 -11.43 -3.26
C ARG A 215 7.05 -10.13 -2.47
N HIS A 216 5.89 -9.65 -2.04
CA HIS A 216 5.77 -8.44 -1.21
C HIS A 216 6.60 -8.57 0.07
N HIS A 217 6.47 -9.70 0.76
CA HIS A 217 7.24 -10.02 1.98
C HIS A 217 8.75 -10.27 1.76
N ARG A 218 9.29 -10.16 0.54
CA ARG A 218 10.75 -10.08 0.34
C ARG A 218 11.30 -8.72 0.78
N LEU A 219 10.44 -7.71 0.85
CA LEU A 219 10.70 -6.44 1.52
C LEU A 219 10.36 -6.55 3.00
N TYR A 220 11.19 -7.30 3.70
CA TYR A 220 11.05 -7.54 5.13
C TYR A 220 11.09 -6.24 5.95
N VAL A 221 11.90 -5.26 5.54
CA VAL A 221 11.92 -3.90 6.10
C VAL A 221 11.28 -2.96 5.08
N PRO A 222 10.01 -2.57 5.28
CA PRO A 222 9.30 -1.68 4.38
C PRO A 222 10.00 -0.33 4.23
N TYR A 223 9.91 0.23 3.03
CA TYR A 223 10.31 1.61 2.73
C TYR A 223 9.38 2.19 1.66
N ALA A 224 9.29 3.53 1.62
CA ALA A 224 8.22 4.26 0.94
C ALA A 224 7.98 3.86 -0.53
N PHE A 225 9.02 3.86 -1.39
CA PHE A 225 8.86 3.48 -2.80
C PHE A 225 8.68 1.97 -3.02
N GLY A 226 8.79 1.14 -1.98
CA GLY A 226 8.49 -0.29 -1.99
C GLY A 226 7.03 -0.61 -1.70
N ALA A 227 6.19 0.38 -1.43
CA ALA A 227 4.78 0.22 -1.06
C ALA A 227 3.94 -0.57 -2.08
N LEU A 228 4.23 -0.43 -3.38
CA LEU A 228 3.56 -1.20 -4.45
C LEU A 228 4.42 -2.36 -4.99
N TYR A 229 5.42 -2.80 -4.23
CA TYR A 229 6.20 -3.97 -4.61
C TYR A 229 5.41 -5.24 -4.31
N ASN A 230 4.65 -5.71 -5.29
CA ASN A 230 3.89 -6.95 -5.22
C ASN A 230 3.93 -7.72 -6.55
N HIS A 231 3.37 -8.93 -6.56
CA HIS A 231 3.22 -9.66 -7.83
C HIS A 231 2.20 -8.93 -8.72
N PRO A 232 2.39 -8.79 -10.05
CA PRO A 232 1.45 -8.02 -10.89
C PRO A 232 -0.02 -8.47 -10.80
N VAL A 233 -0.25 -9.77 -10.66
CA VAL A 233 -1.61 -10.33 -10.45
C VAL A 233 -2.17 -9.95 -9.08
N GLU A 234 -1.33 -9.90 -8.04
CA GLU A 234 -1.72 -9.46 -6.72
C GLU A 234 -2.10 -7.99 -6.73
N GLY A 235 -1.24 -7.12 -7.28
CA GLY A 235 -1.56 -5.70 -7.37
C GLY A 235 -2.76 -5.41 -8.27
N LEU A 236 -3.00 -6.21 -9.31
CA LEU A 236 -4.24 -6.12 -10.08
C LEU A 236 -5.46 -6.43 -9.20
N ILE A 237 -5.45 -7.55 -8.48
CA ILE A 237 -6.61 -8.01 -7.68
C ILE A 237 -6.81 -7.15 -6.44
N LEU A 238 -5.77 -6.94 -5.64
CA LEU A 238 -5.84 -6.29 -4.33
C LEU A 238 -5.93 -4.77 -4.47
N ASP A 239 -5.06 -4.15 -5.28
CA ASP A 239 -4.98 -2.69 -5.38
C ASP A 239 -5.96 -2.16 -6.43
N THR A 240 -5.83 -2.63 -7.67
CA THR A 240 -6.46 -1.98 -8.83
C THR A 240 -7.96 -2.26 -8.89
N LEU A 241 -8.35 -3.53 -8.80
CA LEU A 241 -9.76 -3.93 -8.79
C LEU A 241 -10.46 -3.49 -7.49
N GLY A 242 -9.75 -3.52 -6.35
CA GLY A 242 -10.27 -3.01 -5.07
C GLY A 242 -10.61 -1.53 -5.13
N ALA A 243 -9.68 -0.69 -5.61
CA ALA A 243 -9.90 0.74 -5.77
C ALA A 243 -10.97 1.05 -6.82
N GLY A 244 -10.99 0.32 -7.95
CA GLY A 244 -12.02 0.47 -8.98
C GLY A 244 -13.42 0.11 -8.47
N LEU A 245 -13.55 -0.96 -7.68
CA LEU A 245 -14.81 -1.35 -7.05
C LEU A 245 -15.27 -0.30 -6.04
N ALA A 246 -14.39 0.19 -5.17
CA ALA A 246 -14.68 1.25 -4.21
C ALA A 246 -15.17 2.54 -4.91
N PHE A 247 -14.49 2.93 -5.99
CA PHE A 247 -14.93 4.05 -6.83
C PHE A 247 -16.35 3.85 -7.36
N LYS A 248 -16.62 2.74 -8.06
CA LYS A 248 -17.93 2.46 -8.66
C LYS A 248 -19.05 2.41 -7.62
N VAL A 249 -18.85 1.66 -6.53
CA VAL A 249 -19.90 1.41 -5.52
C VAL A 249 -20.19 2.66 -4.70
N SER A 250 -19.21 3.53 -4.49
CA SER A 250 -19.44 4.80 -3.78
C SER A 250 -20.29 5.80 -4.56
N GLY A 251 -20.41 5.64 -5.88
CA GLY A 251 -21.06 6.61 -6.76
C GLY A 251 -20.41 8.00 -6.68
N MET A 252 -19.12 8.06 -6.35
CA MET A 252 -18.35 9.30 -6.41
C MET A 252 -18.14 9.70 -7.87
N SER A 253 -17.96 10.99 -8.08
CA SER A 253 -17.70 11.52 -9.42
C SER A 253 -16.26 11.19 -9.85
N MET A 254 -15.95 11.30 -11.14
CA MET A 254 -14.58 11.15 -11.66
C MET A 254 -13.63 12.12 -10.96
N LYS A 255 -14.09 13.35 -10.68
CA LYS A 255 -13.32 14.33 -9.88
C LYS A 255 -13.05 13.86 -8.46
N GLY A 256 -14.04 13.24 -7.82
CA GLY A 256 -13.87 12.58 -6.52
C GLY A 256 -12.83 11.46 -6.58
N SER A 257 -12.78 10.71 -7.69
CA SER A 257 -11.81 9.62 -7.89
C SER A 257 -10.36 10.09 -7.94
N VAL A 258 -10.09 11.29 -8.50
CA VAL A 258 -8.75 11.89 -8.51
C VAL A 258 -8.23 12.03 -7.08
N PHE A 259 -9.08 12.56 -6.19
CA PHE A 259 -8.74 12.69 -4.78
C PHE A 259 -8.62 11.32 -4.12
N PHE A 260 -9.61 10.44 -4.30
CA PHE A 260 -9.63 9.13 -3.64
C PHE A 260 -8.43 8.25 -4.02
N PHE A 261 -8.08 8.14 -5.30
CA PHE A 261 -6.93 7.35 -5.74
C PHE A 261 -5.61 7.98 -5.30
N GLY A 262 -5.47 9.31 -5.41
CA GLY A 262 -4.30 10.03 -4.90
C GLY A 262 -4.11 9.84 -3.40
N PHE A 263 -5.19 9.95 -2.64
CA PHE A 263 -5.20 9.78 -1.18
C PHE A 263 -4.90 8.33 -0.77
N SER A 264 -5.43 7.34 -1.50
CA SER A 264 -5.11 5.93 -1.27
C SER A 264 -3.64 5.61 -1.56
N ALA A 265 -3.07 6.18 -2.64
CA ALA A 265 -1.65 6.05 -2.94
C ALA A 265 -0.78 6.70 -1.84
N MET A 266 -1.16 7.90 -1.39
CA MET A 266 -0.52 8.59 -0.27
C MET A 266 -0.51 7.73 0.98
N LYS A 267 -1.66 7.14 1.36
CA LYS A 267 -1.77 6.29 2.54
C LYS A 267 -0.93 5.02 2.43
N THR A 268 -0.94 4.38 1.27
CA THR A 268 -0.14 3.16 1.03
C THR A 268 1.35 3.45 1.18
N VAL A 269 1.83 4.59 0.69
CA VAL A 269 3.24 5.02 0.86
C VAL A 269 3.55 5.35 2.33
N ASP A 270 2.65 6.04 3.03
CA ASP A 270 2.81 6.34 4.47
C ASP A 270 2.92 5.05 5.31
N ASP A 271 2.08 4.04 5.05
CA ASP A 271 2.12 2.74 5.74
C ASP A 271 3.42 1.96 5.52
N HIS A 272 4.17 2.31 4.49
CA HIS A 272 5.46 1.70 4.16
C HIS A 272 6.63 2.66 4.38
N CYS A 273 6.41 3.87 4.90
CA CYS A 273 7.44 4.90 4.85
C CYS A 273 8.67 4.56 5.70
N GLY A 274 8.54 3.65 6.66
CA GLY A 274 9.60 3.24 7.59
C GLY A 274 9.78 4.19 8.77
N TYR A 275 8.85 5.14 8.96
CA TYR A 275 8.89 6.15 10.02
C TYR A 275 7.58 6.18 10.82
N LYS A 276 7.73 6.26 12.15
CA LYS A 276 6.63 6.55 13.09
C LYS A 276 6.68 8.03 13.47
N LEU A 277 5.99 8.86 12.70
CA LEU A 277 6.04 10.31 12.84
C LEU A 277 4.90 10.80 13.75
N PRO A 278 5.17 11.38 14.93
CA PRO A 278 4.12 11.79 15.87
C PRO A 278 3.30 13.00 15.40
N PHE A 279 3.72 13.66 14.32
CA PHE A 279 3.08 14.84 13.74
C PHE A 279 2.46 14.56 12.37
N ASP A 280 2.56 13.33 11.85
CA ASP A 280 1.97 12.98 10.57
C ASP A 280 0.44 12.90 10.71
N PRO A 281 -0.33 13.74 10.00
CA PRO A 281 -1.79 13.73 10.10
C PRO A 281 -2.39 12.38 9.70
N LEU A 282 -1.79 11.63 8.78
CA LEU A 282 -2.29 10.32 8.36
C LEU A 282 -2.14 9.30 9.49
N GLN A 283 -0.98 9.28 10.15
CA GLN A 283 -0.72 8.39 11.28
C GLN A 283 -1.52 8.77 12.54
N LEU A 284 -1.92 10.04 12.68
CA LEU A 284 -2.77 10.52 13.77
C LEU A 284 -4.26 10.22 13.56
N ILE A 285 -4.74 10.32 12.30
CA ILE A 285 -6.15 10.12 11.96
C ILE A 285 -6.47 8.63 11.78
N PHE A 286 -5.56 7.87 11.16
CA PHE A 286 -5.79 6.48 10.80
C PHE A 286 -5.07 5.54 11.76
N SER A 287 -5.80 4.52 12.20
CA SER A 287 -5.30 3.51 13.13
C SER A 287 -4.29 2.56 12.50
N ASN A 288 -4.35 2.38 11.18
CA ASN A 288 -3.30 1.69 10.45
C ASN A 288 -2.23 2.70 10.07
N ASN A 289 -0.98 2.39 10.38
CA ASN A 289 0.17 3.27 10.15
C ASN A 289 1.42 2.42 9.93
N ALA A 290 2.55 3.09 9.66
CA ALA A 290 3.83 2.44 9.38
C ALA A 290 4.26 1.40 10.44
N GLU A 291 4.06 1.69 11.73
CA GLU A 291 4.42 0.75 12.80
C GLU A 291 3.48 -0.47 12.82
N TYR A 292 2.18 -0.25 12.63
CA TYR A 292 1.19 -1.33 12.60
C TYR A 292 1.44 -2.31 11.45
N HIS A 293 1.75 -1.77 10.27
CA HIS A 293 2.06 -2.54 9.08
C HIS A 293 3.45 -3.16 9.12
N ASP A 294 4.45 -2.50 9.69
CA ASP A 294 5.80 -3.08 9.89
C ASP A 294 5.74 -4.38 10.68
N ILE A 295 4.94 -4.44 11.75
CA ILE A 295 4.71 -5.65 12.54
C ILE A 295 4.30 -6.83 11.65
N HIS A 296 3.43 -6.57 10.66
CA HIS A 296 2.96 -7.60 9.72
C HIS A 296 4.10 -8.14 8.84
N HIS A 297 5.01 -7.29 8.37
CA HIS A 297 6.18 -7.70 7.60
C HIS A 297 7.20 -8.50 8.43
N GLN A 298 7.14 -8.41 9.76
CA GLN A 298 8.00 -9.21 10.61
C GLN A 298 7.60 -10.70 10.55
N GLY A 299 8.58 -11.61 10.51
CA GLY A 299 8.34 -13.05 10.45
C GLY A 299 7.51 -13.60 11.63
N TRP A 300 7.56 -12.94 12.79
CA TRP A 300 6.73 -13.26 13.95
C TRP A 300 5.32 -12.63 13.91
N GLY A 301 5.11 -11.60 13.08
CA GLY A 301 3.85 -10.87 12.93
C GLY A 301 3.08 -11.18 11.65
N ILE A 302 3.66 -11.94 10.71
CA ILE A 302 3.13 -12.30 9.38
C ILE A 302 1.73 -12.95 9.35
N LYS A 303 1.21 -13.40 10.49
CA LYS A 303 -0.15 -13.97 10.63
C LYS A 303 -1.14 -13.02 11.30
N HIS A 304 -0.80 -11.74 11.43
CA HIS A 304 -1.58 -10.72 12.13
C HIS A 304 -1.56 -9.40 11.34
N ASN A 305 -2.40 -8.44 11.75
CA ASN A 305 -2.44 -7.07 11.21
C ASN A 305 -2.64 -7.05 9.68
N PHE A 306 -3.70 -7.70 9.18
CA PHE A 306 -3.96 -7.80 7.74
C PHE A 306 -4.64 -6.56 7.15
N SER A 307 -5.18 -5.66 7.97
CA SER A 307 -5.91 -4.49 7.49
C SER A 307 -4.94 -3.53 6.80
N GLN A 308 -5.39 -3.02 5.66
CA GLN A 308 -4.76 -1.95 4.87
C GLN A 308 -5.79 -1.37 3.89
N PRO A 309 -5.66 -0.10 3.48
CA PRO A 309 -4.65 0.86 3.94
C PRO A 309 -5.11 1.77 5.10
N PHE A 310 -6.41 1.94 5.40
CA PHE A 310 -6.84 3.01 6.33
C PHE A 310 -7.14 2.53 7.76
N LEU A 311 -8.12 1.65 7.94
CA LEU A 311 -8.69 1.30 9.24
C LEU A 311 -8.29 -0.11 9.68
N ILE A 312 -8.22 -0.36 10.98
CA ILE A 312 -7.95 -1.70 11.56
C ILE A 312 -9.22 -2.43 12.01
N CYS A 313 -10.40 -1.95 11.58
CA CYS A 313 -11.68 -2.44 12.08
C CYS A 313 -11.87 -3.95 11.85
N TRP A 314 -11.43 -4.46 10.70
CA TRP A 314 -11.51 -5.87 10.35
C TRP A 314 -10.58 -6.74 11.20
N ASP A 315 -9.34 -6.31 11.45
CA ASP A 315 -8.47 -7.00 12.40
C ASP A 315 -9.07 -7.05 13.80
N ARG A 316 -9.71 -5.96 14.23
CA ARG A 316 -10.38 -5.89 15.54
C ARG A 316 -11.58 -6.84 15.62
N TRP A 317 -12.45 -6.81 14.62
CA TRP A 317 -13.68 -7.62 14.61
C TRP A 317 -13.40 -9.11 14.44
N LEU A 318 -12.34 -9.46 13.71
CA LEU A 318 -12.02 -10.87 13.41
C LEU A 318 -10.85 -11.40 14.24
N GLY A 319 -10.37 -10.62 15.21
CA GLY A 319 -9.36 -11.04 16.19
C GLY A 319 -7.98 -11.31 15.59
N THR A 320 -7.60 -10.60 14.52
CA THR A 320 -6.30 -10.76 13.83
C THR A 320 -5.29 -9.68 14.18
N ILE A 321 -5.56 -8.82 15.17
CA ILE A 321 -4.57 -7.90 15.73
C ILE A 321 -3.45 -8.70 16.41
N TYR A 322 -2.21 -8.29 16.19
CA TYR A 322 -1.07 -8.82 16.91
C TYR A 322 -1.14 -8.42 18.39
N ASN A 323 -1.20 -9.43 19.28
CA ASN A 323 -1.26 -9.23 20.74
C ASN A 323 0.00 -9.76 21.46
N GLY A 324 1.05 -10.16 20.72
CA GLY A 324 2.14 -11.02 21.21
C GLY A 324 3.22 -10.36 22.09
N GLY A 325 2.82 -9.54 23.06
CA GLY A 325 3.69 -8.78 23.95
C GLY A 325 4.27 -7.52 23.28
N ASP A 326 5.29 -6.92 23.91
CA ASP A 326 5.89 -5.69 23.41
C ASP A 326 6.59 -5.92 22.06
N ALA A 327 5.93 -5.53 20.97
CA ALA A 327 6.47 -5.56 19.62
C ALA A 327 7.78 -4.77 19.54
N ALA A 328 7.90 -3.67 20.30
CA ALA A 328 9.12 -2.88 20.37
C ALA A 328 10.27 -3.69 21.00
N GLU A 329 9.99 -4.48 22.03
CA GLU A 329 10.98 -5.38 22.64
C GLU A 329 11.46 -6.46 21.67
N ARG A 330 10.54 -7.08 20.93
CA ARG A 330 10.89 -8.10 19.92
C ARG A 330 11.70 -7.51 18.77
N ASN A 331 11.29 -6.33 18.30
CA ASN A 331 12.05 -5.58 17.32
C ASN A 331 13.45 -5.27 17.88
N ARG A 332 13.57 -4.71 19.09
CA ARG A 332 14.86 -4.44 19.75
C ARG A 332 15.77 -5.66 19.81
N ARG A 333 15.28 -6.80 20.29
CA ARG A 333 16.06 -8.05 20.33
C ARG A 333 16.52 -8.51 18.96
N THR A 334 15.66 -8.33 17.95
CA THR A 334 16.00 -8.66 16.56
C THR A 334 17.09 -7.72 16.04
N LYS A 335 16.99 -6.41 16.31
CA LYS A 335 18.03 -5.42 15.98
C LYS A 335 19.37 -5.76 16.63
N GLU A 336 19.38 -6.02 17.94
CA GLU A 336 20.60 -6.39 18.69
C GLU A 336 21.25 -7.69 18.17
N ARG A 337 20.45 -8.67 17.77
CA ARG A 337 20.95 -9.93 17.18
C ARG A 337 21.60 -9.66 15.83
N ILE A 338 20.97 -8.83 15.01
CA ILE A 338 21.49 -8.46 13.69
C ILE A 338 22.76 -7.65 13.85
N HIS A 339 22.78 -6.61 14.69
CA HIS A 339 23.95 -5.78 14.94
C HIS A 339 25.16 -6.63 15.35
N ARG A 340 24.97 -7.56 16.29
CA ARG A 340 26.00 -8.54 16.66
C ARG A 340 26.47 -9.40 15.49
N GLN A 341 25.57 -9.86 14.62
CA GLN A 341 25.97 -10.58 13.41
C GLN A 341 26.77 -9.70 12.44
N ILE A 342 26.42 -8.42 12.28
CA ILE A 342 27.17 -7.46 11.46
C ILE A 342 28.59 -7.28 12.02
N GLU A 343 28.71 -7.05 13.33
CA GLU A 343 30.00 -6.89 14.01
C GLU A 343 30.86 -8.15 13.86
N LEU A 344 30.29 -9.34 14.10
CA LEU A 344 30.99 -10.61 13.93
C LEU A 344 31.47 -10.83 12.49
N GLU A 345 30.67 -10.49 11.49
CA GLU A 345 31.07 -10.55 10.07
C GLU A 345 32.18 -9.55 9.74
N ALA A 346 32.10 -8.33 10.27
CA ALA A 346 33.12 -7.30 10.09
C ALA A 346 34.45 -7.72 10.73
N SER A 347 34.41 -8.24 11.97
CA SER A 347 35.58 -8.78 12.66
C SER A 347 36.19 -9.98 11.93
N LYS A 348 35.38 -10.89 11.38
CA LYS A 348 35.87 -12.02 10.56
C LYS A 348 36.56 -11.54 9.28
N LYS A 349 35.97 -10.57 8.56
CA LYS A 349 36.61 -9.98 7.37
C LYS A 349 37.93 -9.29 7.72
N GLN A 350 38.01 -8.61 8.86
CA GLN A 350 39.25 -8.02 9.34
C GLN A 350 40.31 -9.09 9.66
N GLN A 351 39.94 -10.17 10.34
CA GLN A 351 40.85 -11.29 10.63
C GLN A 351 41.32 -12.02 9.37
N GLU A 352 40.43 -12.26 8.40
CA GLU A 352 40.79 -12.86 7.10
C GLU A 352 41.71 -11.95 6.27
N SER A 353 41.52 -10.63 6.33
CA SER A 353 42.42 -9.66 5.68
C SER A 353 43.76 -9.48 6.41
N ALA A 354 43.82 -9.81 7.70
CA ALA A 354 45.00 -9.67 8.55
C ALA A 354 45.84 -10.95 8.64
N THR A 355 45.39 -12.06 8.05
CA THR A 355 46.18 -13.29 7.95
C THR A 355 47.02 -13.21 6.66
N PRO A 356 48.36 -13.03 6.74
CA PRO A 356 49.20 -13.09 5.54
C PRO A 356 49.09 -14.49 4.94
N GLY A 357 49.01 -14.58 3.61
CA GLY A 357 48.96 -15.86 2.91
C GLY A 357 50.04 -16.81 3.42
N HIS A 358 49.62 -17.89 4.07
CA HIS A 358 50.55 -18.94 4.48
C HIS A 358 51.16 -19.56 3.22
N ASP A 359 52.50 -19.50 3.17
CA ASP A 359 53.36 -19.94 2.09
C ASP A 359 52.97 -21.31 1.50
N GLU A 360 52.41 -21.29 0.29
CA GLU A 360 52.27 -22.46 -0.59
C GLU A 360 53.60 -22.81 -1.28
N TYR A 361 54.74 -22.62 -0.61
CA TYR A 361 56.08 -22.86 -1.16
C TYR A 361 56.97 -23.81 -0.32
N ALA A 362 56.47 -24.34 0.80
CA ALA A 362 57.28 -25.16 1.71
C ALA A 362 57.05 -26.69 1.58
N ALA A 363 56.57 -27.18 0.44
CA ALA A 363 56.32 -28.63 0.26
C ALA A 363 56.83 -29.19 -1.08
N ARG A 364 57.99 -28.73 -1.58
CA ARG A 364 58.77 -29.47 -2.58
C ARG A 364 60.26 -29.19 -2.41
N ARG A 365 60.96 -30.13 -1.77
CA ARG A 365 62.31 -30.62 -2.13
C ARG A 365 62.93 -31.32 -0.93
N VAL A 366 62.92 -32.64 -0.93
CA VAL A 366 64.12 -33.42 -0.58
C VAL A 366 64.09 -34.76 -1.34
N LEU A 367 65.23 -35.07 -2.00
CA LEU A 367 65.73 -36.36 -2.53
C LEU A 367 65.33 -36.80 -3.97
N PRO A 368 66.20 -37.56 -4.68
CA PRO A 368 67.53 -37.16 -5.18
C PRO A 368 67.72 -37.48 -6.69
N GLU A 369 68.86 -37.05 -7.23
CA GLU A 369 69.37 -37.29 -8.60
C GLU A 369 69.43 -38.77 -8.99
N GLU A 370 69.11 -39.05 -10.27
CA GLU A 370 69.77 -40.10 -11.07
C GLU A 370 69.57 -39.77 -12.58
N ASP A 371 70.66 -39.28 -13.16
CA ASP A 371 71.31 -39.66 -14.41
C ASP A 371 70.51 -40.01 -15.70
N ASP A 372 71.01 -39.36 -16.76
CA ASP A 372 71.36 -39.92 -18.07
C ASP A 372 70.51 -39.63 -19.35
N VAL A 373 71.16 -38.78 -20.16
CA VAL A 373 71.48 -38.96 -21.60
C VAL A 373 70.48 -38.42 -22.65
N GLU A 374 70.84 -37.22 -23.14
CA GLU A 374 71.21 -36.91 -24.53
C GLU A 374 70.24 -37.28 -25.67
N PHE A 375 69.68 -36.29 -26.39
CA PHE A 375 70.09 -36.00 -27.79
C PHE A 375 69.36 -34.79 -28.41
N ILE A 376 70.10 -34.18 -29.32
CA ILE A 376 69.94 -32.91 -30.04
C ILE A 376 68.90 -33.01 -31.18
N ARG A 377 68.07 -31.97 -31.39
CA ARG A 377 68.06 -31.02 -32.55
C ARG A 377 66.68 -30.44 -32.89
N THR A 378 66.75 -29.15 -33.21
CA THR A 378 65.77 -28.23 -33.78
C THR A 378 65.22 -28.65 -35.15
N SER A 379 63.95 -28.33 -35.45
CA SER A 379 63.55 -27.34 -36.46
C SER A 379 62.04 -27.40 -36.85
N THR A 380 61.47 -26.19 -36.92
CA THR A 380 60.31 -25.69 -37.67
C THR A 380 59.80 -26.47 -38.89
N VAL A 381 58.47 -26.53 -39.08
CA VAL A 381 57.67 -25.78 -40.10
C VAL A 381 56.24 -26.34 -40.17
N THR A 382 55.31 -25.40 -40.36
CA THR A 382 53.84 -25.48 -40.53
C THR A 382 53.37 -26.13 -41.84
N LYS A 383 52.23 -26.86 -41.83
CA LYS A 383 50.91 -26.44 -42.40
C LYS A 383 49.91 -27.59 -42.62
N SER A 384 48.63 -27.20 -42.43
CA SER A 384 47.39 -27.67 -43.08
C SER A 384 46.89 -29.09 -42.81
N SER A 385 45.86 -29.25 -41.96
CA SER A 385 44.43 -29.27 -42.32
C SER A 385 43.99 -30.53 -43.10
N THR A 386 43.12 -31.35 -42.50
CA THR A 386 41.78 -31.66 -43.03
C THR A 386 41.00 -32.43 -41.97
N THR A 387 39.81 -31.91 -41.68
CA THR A 387 38.76 -32.44 -40.80
C THR A 387 38.17 -33.73 -41.38
N THR A 388 37.83 -34.74 -40.57
CA THR A 388 36.47 -35.30 -40.41
C THR A 388 36.42 -36.36 -39.31
N LYS A 389 35.73 -35.98 -38.23
CA LYS A 389 34.82 -36.74 -37.33
C LYS A 389 34.98 -38.26 -37.23
N ILE A 390 35.34 -38.71 -36.03
CA ILE A 390 34.83 -39.97 -35.46
C ILE A 390 34.17 -39.64 -34.12
N SER A 391 32.92 -40.09 -34.02
CA SER A 391 32.01 -40.02 -32.88
C SER A 391 32.50 -40.88 -31.72
N ALA A 392 32.60 -40.32 -30.52
CA ALA A 392 32.66 -41.08 -29.28
C ALA A 392 31.74 -40.41 -28.24
N GLU A 393 30.73 -41.17 -27.85
CA GLU A 393 29.60 -40.82 -26.99
C GLU A 393 30.08 -40.72 -25.53
N ALA A 394 30.06 -39.51 -24.96
CA ALA A 394 30.43 -39.26 -23.58
C ALA A 394 29.20 -39.30 -22.66
N THR A 395 29.08 -40.37 -21.88
CA THR A 395 28.08 -40.55 -20.83
C THR A 395 28.22 -39.47 -19.74
N ARG A 396 27.45 -38.38 -19.87
CA ARG A 396 27.39 -37.27 -18.91
C ARG A 396 26.54 -37.69 -17.70
N ARG A 397 27.17 -38.15 -16.62
CA ARG A 397 26.51 -38.34 -15.31
C ARG A 397 26.03 -36.98 -14.79
N ARG A 398 24.72 -36.72 -14.89
CA ARG A 398 24.03 -35.55 -14.34
C ARG A 398 23.93 -35.73 -12.82
N ARG A 399 24.74 -35.01 -12.03
CA ARG A 399 24.53 -34.89 -10.58
C ARG A 399 23.32 -33.98 -10.35
N THR A 400 22.16 -34.56 -10.06
CA THR A 400 21.01 -33.85 -9.54
C THR A 400 21.31 -33.50 -8.08
N ARG A 401 21.53 -32.21 -7.78
CA ARG A 401 21.61 -31.71 -6.40
C ARG A 401 20.18 -31.37 -5.97
N THR A 402 19.61 -32.13 -5.04
CA THR A 402 18.34 -31.78 -4.40
C THR A 402 18.60 -30.56 -3.53
N ILE A 403 18.09 -29.40 -3.93
CA ILE A 403 18.11 -28.17 -3.12
C ILE A 403 17.04 -28.35 -2.05
N THR A 404 17.43 -28.32 -0.78
CA THR A 404 16.48 -28.40 0.34
C THR A 404 15.97 -27.01 0.70
N LEU A 405 14.80 -26.92 1.35
CA LEU A 405 14.23 -25.64 1.80
C LEU A 405 15.19 -24.84 2.71
N ALA A 406 16.05 -25.54 3.45
CA ALA A 406 17.10 -24.92 4.28
C ALA A 406 18.17 -24.19 3.44
N ASP A 407 18.40 -24.61 2.19
CA ASP A 407 19.39 -24.03 1.29
C ASP A 407 18.90 -22.73 0.61
N VAL A 408 17.59 -22.45 0.65
CA VAL A 408 16.95 -21.29 -0.04
C VAL A 408 16.38 -20.27 0.95
N ALA A 409 15.94 -20.73 2.13
CA ALA A 409 15.12 -19.91 3.03
C ALA A 409 15.89 -19.33 4.24
N GLY A 410 17.14 -19.76 4.48
CA GLY A 410 17.78 -19.52 5.77
C GLY A 410 17.12 -20.33 6.90
N LYS A 411 17.88 -20.65 7.94
CA LYS A 411 17.43 -21.59 9.00
C LYS A 411 16.16 -21.14 9.73
N ASP A 412 15.98 -19.84 9.93
CA ASP A 412 14.85 -19.28 10.68
C ASP A 412 13.49 -19.43 9.94
N MET A 413 13.49 -19.31 8.61
CA MET A 413 12.28 -19.50 7.81
C MET A 413 11.96 -20.99 7.63
N ALA A 414 12.98 -21.85 7.61
CA ALA A 414 12.78 -23.30 7.63
C ALA A 414 12.17 -23.79 8.96
N GLU A 415 12.58 -23.21 10.10
CA GLU A 415 11.97 -23.48 11.41
C GLU A 415 10.53 -22.96 11.47
N SER A 416 10.26 -21.75 10.96
CA SER A 416 8.90 -21.18 10.93
C SER A 416 7.94 -21.99 10.06
N VAL A 417 8.43 -22.56 8.94
CA VAL A 417 7.64 -23.47 8.08
C VAL A 417 7.42 -24.83 8.77
N LYS A 418 8.40 -25.31 9.54
CA LYS A 418 8.27 -26.55 10.32
C LYS A 418 7.26 -26.40 11.46
N GLU A 419 7.32 -25.30 12.21
CA GLU A 419 6.33 -24.96 13.24
C GLU A 419 4.92 -24.80 12.64
N ALA A 420 4.82 -24.21 11.44
CA ALA A 420 3.56 -24.12 10.71
C ALA A 420 3.03 -25.51 10.27
N GLY A 421 3.91 -26.43 9.87
CA GLY A 421 3.55 -27.81 9.52
C GLY A 421 3.11 -28.66 10.72
N GLU A 422 3.78 -28.50 11.86
CA GLU A 422 3.42 -29.17 13.11
C GLU A 422 2.07 -28.66 13.66
N TRP A 423 1.76 -27.37 13.48
CA TRP A 423 0.46 -26.80 13.82
C TRP A 423 -0.68 -27.34 12.94
N VAL A 424 -0.44 -27.52 11.63
CA VAL A 424 -1.43 -28.13 10.71
C VAL A 424 -1.69 -29.60 11.08
N ASN A 425 -0.66 -30.36 11.43
CA ASN A 425 -0.82 -31.73 11.93
C ASN A 425 -1.49 -31.80 13.31
N GLY A 426 -1.39 -30.74 14.11
CA GLY A 426 -2.09 -30.60 15.40
C GLY A 426 -3.60 -30.31 15.24
N MET A 427 -4.00 -29.61 14.18
CA MET A 427 -5.42 -29.33 13.88
C MET A 427 -6.12 -30.47 13.13
N VAL A 428 -5.40 -31.20 12.28
CA VAL A 428 -5.91 -32.37 11.57
C VAL A 428 -5.42 -33.60 12.31
N GLY A 429 -6.15 -34.00 13.36
CA GLY A 429 -5.81 -35.17 14.18
C GLY A 429 -5.38 -36.37 13.33
N ASN A 430 -4.28 -37.01 13.73
CA ASN A 430 -3.63 -38.18 13.13
C ASN A 430 -4.55 -39.00 12.20
N VAL A 431 -4.48 -38.78 10.90
CA VAL A 431 -5.03 -39.73 9.91
C VAL A 431 -3.89 -40.65 9.47
N SER A 432 -3.45 -41.52 10.38
CA SER A 432 -2.63 -42.68 10.04
C SER A 432 -3.53 -43.92 10.00
N GLY A 433 -4.12 -44.20 8.84
CA GLY A 433 -4.87 -45.44 8.69
C GLY A 433 -5.83 -45.51 7.50
N ALA A 434 -5.33 -45.42 6.28
CA ALA A 434 -6.06 -45.94 5.12
C ALA A 434 -5.10 -46.53 4.09
N LYS A 435 -4.93 -47.86 4.14
CA LYS A 435 -4.41 -48.64 3.02
C LYS A 435 -5.49 -48.65 1.94
N VAL A 436 -5.20 -48.09 0.77
CA VAL A 436 -5.99 -48.30 -0.44
C VAL A 436 -5.47 -49.57 -1.12
N ARG A 437 -6.39 -50.50 -1.37
CA ARG A 437 -6.21 -51.73 -2.15
C ARG A 437 -6.48 -51.45 -3.62
#